data_AF-A0A418T9W5-F1
#
_entry.id   AF-A0A418T9W5-F1
#
_cell.length_a   1.000
_cell.length_b   1.000
_cell.length_c   1.000
_cell.angle_alpha   90.00
_cell.angle_beta   90.00
_cell.angle_gamma   90.00
#
_symmetry.space_group_name_H-M   'P 1'
#
loop_
_entity.id
_entity.type
_entity.pdbx_description
1 polymer ?
#
loop_
_entity_poly.entity_id
_entity_poly.type
_entity_poly.pdbx_seq_one_letter_code
_entity_poly.pdbx_strand_id
1 'polypeptide(L)'
;MTIKKQLTLLCLLAAVLAGCAGNADSGNNSSPALTEQTTTPPSASASTAPSPEPSATPSPEPLAEAKTLYRMNDVYRFVPIDETAPKKAVLLTFDDGPKDETLINSIFDTLDKHGAKAIFFVNGYRVKANPELLKLIHERGGSIGNHSYDHINLKNEETAVVEEQLSSVQNMVKELTGETPKFFRPPFGSGGDSVKEIAKNHDMLYMTWSNGSLDWDSSARDKPEVVIRNVMDQLHPGANILMHELPWTAEALDELLGKIEAEGYTFIDPATIELTN
;
A
#
# COMPACT_ATOMS: atom_id res chain seq x y z
N MET A 1 -44.29 -15.20 -19.61
CA MET A 1 -45.26 -14.52 -18.73
C MET A 1 -44.47 -13.51 -17.92
N THR A 2 -44.60 -12.25 -18.32
CA THR A 2 -43.63 -11.17 -18.09
C THR A 2 -44.09 -10.34 -16.90
N ILE A 3 -43.26 -10.19 -15.86
CA ILE A 3 -43.54 -9.27 -14.75
C ILE A 3 -42.44 -8.21 -14.73
N LYS A 4 -42.78 -7.04 -15.29
CA LYS A 4 -42.03 -5.79 -15.23
C LYS A 4 -41.98 -5.30 -13.79
N LYS A 5 -40.79 -5.09 -13.23
CA LYS A 5 -40.60 -4.29 -12.00
C LYS A 5 -40.45 -2.83 -12.42
N GLN A 6 -41.37 -1.98 -11.95
CA GLN A 6 -41.30 -0.54 -12.14
C GLN A 6 -40.29 0.09 -11.17
N LEU A 7 -39.51 1.01 -11.72
CA LEU A 7 -38.51 1.83 -11.07
C LEU A 7 -39.18 3.16 -10.68
N THR A 8 -39.31 3.44 -9.38
CA THR A 8 -39.83 4.74 -8.91
C THR A 8 -38.63 5.60 -8.50
N LEU A 9 -38.34 6.58 -9.35
CA LEU A 9 -37.37 7.65 -9.13
C LEU A 9 -38.06 8.76 -8.32
N LEU A 10 -37.55 9.07 -7.12
CA LEU A 10 -38.03 10.20 -6.31
C LEU A 10 -36.99 11.32 -6.36
N CYS A 11 -37.26 12.34 -7.18
CA CYS A 11 -36.57 13.62 -7.15
C CYS A 11 -37.11 14.45 -5.98
N LEU A 12 -36.24 14.90 -5.07
CA LEU A 12 -36.53 16.07 -4.24
C LEU A 12 -35.62 17.23 -4.66
N LEU A 13 -36.26 18.25 -5.22
CA LEU A 13 -35.74 19.57 -5.49
C LEU A 13 -36.26 20.50 -4.39
N ALA A 14 -35.39 21.19 -3.67
CA ALA A 14 -35.77 22.35 -2.88
C ALA A 14 -34.65 23.40 -2.96
N ALA A 15 -34.95 24.47 -3.67
CA ALA A 15 -34.20 25.73 -3.70
C ALA A 15 -34.98 26.80 -2.91
N VAL A 16 -34.39 28.01 -2.82
CA VAL A 16 -34.88 29.30 -2.29
C VAL A 16 -34.19 29.68 -0.96
N LEU A 17 -33.66 30.88 -0.70
CA LEU A 17 -33.00 31.97 -1.47
C LEU A 17 -32.65 33.08 -0.44
N ALA A 18 -31.52 33.76 -0.67
CA ALA A 18 -31.26 35.20 -0.53
C ALA A 18 -31.21 35.95 0.83
N GLY A 19 -30.20 36.84 0.89
CA GLY A 19 -30.12 38.08 1.72
C GLY A 19 -28.71 38.36 2.26
N CYS A 20 -27.79 39.02 1.52
CA CYS A 20 -27.47 40.48 1.53
C CYS A 20 -26.99 41.01 2.91
N ALA A 21 -25.99 41.87 3.11
CA ALA A 21 -25.00 42.64 2.33
C ALA A 21 -24.09 43.38 3.35
N GLY A 22 -22.98 44.00 2.91
CA GLY A 22 -22.23 45.05 3.67
C GLY A 22 -20.74 44.75 3.90
N ASN A 23 -19.77 45.13 3.05
CA ASN A 23 -19.20 46.43 2.64
C ASN A 23 -18.05 46.96 3.53
N ALA A 24 -17.06 47.56 2.86
CA ALA A 24 -16.04 48.53 3.32
C ALA A 24 -14.62 48.03 3.70
N ASP A 25 -13.79 47.99 2.65
CA ASP A 25 -12.46 48.63 2.46
C ASP A 25 -11.94 49.62 3.53
N SER A 26 -10.61 49.60 3.76
CA SER A 26 -9.69 50.76 3.85
C SER A 26 -8.44 50.46 4.70
N GLY A 27 -7.34 50.02 4.07
CA GLY A 27 -6.01 50.00 4.67
C GLY A 27 -5.24 51.27 4.29
N ASN A 28 -5.02 52.17 5.25
CA ASN A 28 -4.27 53.41 5.04
C ASN A 28 -2.81 53.28 5.51
N ASN A 29 -1.90 53.40 4.55
CA ASN A 29 -0.64 54.14 4.52
C ASN A 29 0.05 54.55 5.85
N SER A 30 1.36 54.28 5.96
CA SER A 30 2.43 55.31 6.07
C SER A 30 3.81 54.72 6.39
N SER A 31 4.79 55.06 5.55
CA SER A 31 6.23 55.01 5.83
C SER A 31 6.68 56.34 6.47
N PRO A 32 7.82 56.40 7.19
CA PRO A 32 8.92 57.20 6.66
C PRO A 32 10.36 56.69 6.95
N ALA A 33 11.21 56.81 5.90
CA ALA A 33 12.54 57.45 5.80
C ALA A 33 13.63 57.20 6.88
N LEU A 34 14.74 56.51 6.55
CA LEU A 34 16.04 56.99 6.03
C LEU A 34 16.96 57.71 7.03
N THR A 35 18.11 57.11 7.34
CA THR A 35 19.42 57.82 7.36
C THR A 35 20.58 56.83 7.16
N GLU A 36 21.44 57.14 6.20
CA GLU A 36 22.74 56.51 5.95
C GLU A 36 23.75 56.90 7.05
N GLN A 37 24.67 55.99 7.39
CA GLN A 37 26.02 56.40 7.77
C GLN A 37 27.05 55.31 7.46
N THR A 38 28.00 55.71 6.62
CA THR A 38 29.22 55.04 6.19
C THR A 38 30.26 55.08 7.30
N THR A 39 30.85 53.93 7.67
CA THR A 39 32.23 53.87 8.19
C THR A 39 32.89 52.56 7.78
N THR A 40 34.13 52.69 7.32
CA THR A 40 35.05 51.63 6.90
C THR A 40 35.61 50.85 8.11
N PRO A 41 35.92 49.55 7.97
CA PRO A 41 36.54 48.76 9.04
C PRO A 41 38.09 48.86 9.02
N PRO A 42 38.75 48.78 10.19
CA PRO A 42 40.19 48.57 10.26
C PRO A 42 40.56 47.07 10.22
N SER A 43 41.75 46.83 9.68
CA SER A 43 42.46 45.55 9.62
C SER A 43 42.90 45.08 11.01
N ALA A 44 42.71 43.79 11.32
CA ALA A 44 43.54 43.06 12.30
C ALA A 44 43.45 41.53 12.13
N SER A 45 44.63 40.94 11.94
CA SER A 45 45.09 39.58 12.26
C SER A 45 44.23 38.34 12.00
N ALA A 46 44.77 37.52 11.09
CA ALA A 46 44.57 36.08 11.03
C ALA A 46 45.05 35.39 12.33
N SER A 47 44.22 34.51 12.88
CA SER A 47 44.62 33.45 13.79
C SER A 47 43.77 32.21 13.50
N THR A 48 44.43 31.19 12.99
CA THR A 48 43.89 29.87 12.62
C THR A 48 43.52 29.06 13.85
N ALA A 49 42.23 28.75 14.01
CA ALA A 49 41.75 27.65 14.84
C ALA A 49 41.23 26.53 13.92
N PRO A 50 41.58 25.25 14.13
CA PRO A 50 41.06 24.17 13.32
C PRO A 50 39.59 23.92 13.63
N SER A 51 38.79 23.86 12.57
CA SER A 51 37.37 23.48 12.59
C SER A 51 37.24 21.98 12.95
N PRO A 52 36.28 21.57 13.79
CA PRO A 52 36.03 20.15 14.02
C PRO A 52 35.51 19.51 12.72
N GLU A 53 36.15 18.41 12.31
CA GLU A 53 35.73 17.62 11.15
C GLU A 53 34.25 17.23 11.27
N PRO A 54 33.47 17.31 10.17
CA PRO A 54 32.12 16.77 10.17
C PRO A 54 32.19 15.25 10.38
N SER A 55 31.59 14.81 11.49
CA SER A 55 31.40 13.40 11.79
C SER A 55 30.61 12.75 10.65
N ALA A 56 31.28 11.86 9.92
CA ALA A 56 30.67 11.10 8.84
C ALA A 56 29.51 10.29 9.42
N THR A 57 28.28 10.64 9.03
CA THR A 57 27.12 9.77 9.17
C THR A 57 27.45 8.45 8.48
N PRO A 58 27.26 7.27 9.12
CA PRO A 58 27.48 6.02 8.43
C PRO A 58 26.51 5.96 7.23
N SER A 59 27.10 5.88 6.03
CA SER A 59 26.39 5.49 4.82
C SER A 59 25.64 4.19 5.11
N PRO A 60 24.36 4.03 4.72
CA PRO A 60 23.70 2.75 4.83
C PRO A 60 24.55 1.71 4.09
N GLU A 61 24.90 0.64 4.78
CA GLU A 61 25.51 -0.53 4.14
C GLU A 61 24.59 -0.97 2.99
N PRO A 62 25.14 -1.44 1.86
CA PRO A 62 24.32 -2.04 0.81
C PRO A 62 23.50 -3.17 1.44
N LEU A 63 22.17 -3.05 1.40
CA LEU A 63 21.25 -4.13 1.73
C LEU A 63 21.74 -5.37 0.97
N ALA A 64 22.29 -6.34 1.69
CA ALA A 64 22.65 -7.61 1.09
C ALA A 64 21.41 -8.14 0.36
N GLU A 65 21.54 -8.42 -0.94
CA GLU A 65 20.42 -8.93 -1.73
C GLU A 65 19.87 -10.17 -1.03
N ALA A 66 18.62 -10.08 -0.58
CA ALA A 66 17.98 -11.17 0.16
C ALA A 66 18.01 -12.43 -0.71
N LYS A 67 18.49 -13.54 -0.14
CA LYS A 67 18.47 -14.83 -0.83
C LYS A 67 17.03 -15.14 -1.25
N THR A 68 16.82 -15.45 -2.52
CA THR A 68 15.53 -15.95 -3.02
C THR A 68 15.25 -17.33 -2.44
N LEU A 69 14.07 -17.51 -1.85
CA LEU A 69 13.65 -18.73 -1.14
C LEU A 69 12.41 -19.37 -1.76
N TYR A 70 11.51 -18.58 -2.33
CA TYR A 70 10.22 -19.06 -2.80
C TYR A 70 9.96 -18.66 -4.26
N ARG A 71 9.36 -19.58 -5.02
CA ARG A 71 8.80 -19.35 -6.35
C ARG A 71 7.29 -19.49 -6.31
N MET A 72 6.56 -18.66 -7.04
CA MET A 72 5.12 -18.84 -7.21
C MET A 72 4.83 -19.83 -8.34
N ASN A 73 3.89 -20.76 -8.13
CA ASN A 73 3.42 -21.67 -9.18
C ASN A 73 2.16 -21.13 -9.91
N ASP A 74 1.69 -21.87 -10.91
CA ASP A 74 0.56 -21.47 -11.77
C ASP A 74 -0.78 -21.30 -11.04
N VAL A 75 -0.90 -21.80 -9.81
CA VAL A 75 -2.10 -21.67 -8.96
C VAL A 75 -1.87 -20.73 -7.78
N TYR A 76 -0.92 -19.80 -7.91
CA TYR A 76 -0.62 -18.74 -6.94
C TYR A 76 -0.25 -19.26 -5.54
N ARG A 77 0.43 -20.41 -5.49
CA ARG A 77 1.05 -20.93 -4.27
C ARG A 77 2.55 -20.73 -4.32
N PHE A 78 3.14 -20.43 -3.18
CA PHE A 78 4.58 -20.26 -3.03
C PHE A 78 5.23 -21.60 -2.65
N VAL A 79 6.16 -22.05 -3.47
CA VAL A 79 6.92 -23.28 -3.24
C VAL A 79 8.38 -22.95 -2.92
N PRO A 80 8.99 -23.64 -1.95
CA PRO A 80 10.44 -23.58 -1.70
C PRO A 80 11.24 -23.86 -2.98
N ILE A 81 12.24 -23.03 -3.26
CA ILE A 81 13.19 -23.25 -4.38
C ILE A 81 14.19 -24.36 -4.01
N ASP A 82 14.61 -24.43 -2.75
CA ASP A 82 15.51 -25.44 -2.22
C ASP A 82 15.10 -25.86 -0.79
N GLU A 83 15.87 -26.77 -0.18
CA GLU A 83 15.58 -27.32 1.15
C GLU A 83 15.85 -26.35 2.32
N THR A 84 16.47 -25.20 2.07
CA THR A 84 16.75 -24.19 3.11
C THR A 84 15.54 -23.33 3.44
N ALA A 85 14.54 -23.28 2.55
CA ALA A 85 13.31 -22.54 2.77
C ALA A 85 12.27 -23.42 3.51
N PRO A 86 11.62 -22.89 4.57
CA PRO A 86 10.55 -23.58 5.27
C PRO A 86 9.43 -24.08 4.33
N LYS A 87 9.07 -25.37 4.44
CA LYS A 87 8.00 -25.96 3.60
C LYS A 87 6.61 -25.49 4.00
N LYS A 88 6.36 -25.31 5.31
CA LYS A 88 5.11 -24.77 5.84
C LYS A 88 5.27 -23.26 6.01
N ALA A 89 5.07 -22.52 4.93
CA ALA A 89 5.09 -21.07 4.96
C ALA A 89 3.86 -20.50 4.23
N VAL A 90 3.39 -19.33 4.64
CA VAL A 90 2.28 -18.61 3.99
C VAL A 90 2.65 -17.15 3.75
N LEU A 91 2.13 -16.58 2.68
CA LEU A 91 2.25 -15.15 2.38
C LEU A 91 0.98 -14.42 2.83
N LEU A 92 1.17 -13.33 3.58
CA LEU A 92 0.09 -12.42 3.98
C LEU A 92 -0.02 -11.28 2.97
N THR A 93 -1.23 -10.99 2.52
CA THR A 93 -1.48 -9.89 1.59
C THR A 93 -2.75 -9.11 1.94
N PHE A 94 -2.72 -7.79 1.75
CA PHE A 94 -3.83 -6.89 2.04
C PHE A 94 -4.16 -6.04 0.80
N ASP A 95 -5.41 -6.10 0.34
CA ASP A 95 -5.92 -5.33 -0.79
C ASP A 95 -6.71 -4.09 -0.33
N ASP A 96 -6.99 -3.23 -1.29
CA ASP A 96 -7.82 -2.02 -1.18
C ASP A 96 -7.29 -0.92 -0.24
N GLY A 97 -5.98 -0.93 0.03
CA GLY A 97 -5.28 0.10 0.81
C GLY A 97 -4.78 1.28 -0.04
N PRO A 98 -4.18 2.30 0.61
CA PRO A 98 -4.23 2.57 2.04
C PRO A 98 -5.56 3.21 2.47
N LYS A 99 -6.10 2.88 3.65
CA LYS A 99 -7.41 3.39 4.11
C LYS A 99 -7.37 4.36 5.29
N ASP A 100 -6.76 3.97 6.40
CA ASP A 100 -6.81 4.71 7.66
C ASP A 100 -5.55 4.47 8.50
N GLU A 101 -5.01 5.53 9.12
CA GLU A 101 -3.76 5.47 9.88
C GLU A 101 -3.87 4.55 11.12
N THR A 102 -4.97 4.62 11.86
CA THR A 102 -5.15 3.81 13.08
C THR A 102 -5.25 2.33 12.72
N LEU A 103 -5.98 2.04 11.65
CA LEU A 103 -6.12 0.68 11.12
C LEU A 103 -4.78 0.11 10.62
N ILE A 104 -4.04 0.89 9.82
CA ILE A 104 -2.71 0.51 9.32
C ILE A 104 -1.77 0.21 10.49
N ASN A 105 -1.68 1.12 11.47
CA ASN A 105 -0.83 0.92 12.64
C ASN A 105 -1.22 -0.33 13.43
N SER A 106 -2.52 -0.59 13.64
CA SER A 106 -2.97 -1.81 14.34
C SER A 106 -2.61 -3.09 13.60
N ILE A 107 -2.65 -3.09 12.26
CA ILE A 107 -2.22 -4.23 11.44
C ILE A 107 -0.70 -4.44 11.62
N PHE A 108 0.09 -3.38 11.50
CA PHE A 108 1.55 -3.49 11.65
C PHE A 108 1.97 -3.88 13.07
N ASP A 109 1.33 -3.37 14.12
CA ASP A 109 1.62 -3.77 15.51
C ASP A 109 1.44 -5.28 15.70
N THR A 110 0.44 -5.85 15.03
CA THR A 110 0.21 -7.31 15.02
C THR A 110 1.26 -8.04 14.18
N LEU A 111 1.59 -7.54 12.99
CA LEU A 111 2.65 -8.13 12.15
C LEU A 111 3.99 -8.14 12.91
N ASP A 112 4.35 -7.05 13.57
CA ASP A 112 5.57 -6.89 14.36
C ASP A 112 5.59 -7.86 15.55
N LYS A 113 4.46 -8.02 16.25
CA LYS A 113 4.30 -9.00 17.35
C LYS A 113 4.59 -10.43 16.90
N HIS A 114 4.20 -10.79 15.69
CA HIS A 114 4.39 -12.13 15.12
C HIS A 114 5.66 -12.26 14.27
N GLY A 115 6.47 -11.20 14.14
CA GLY A 115 7.63 -11.18 13.23
C GLY A 115 7.24 -11.44 11.76
N ALA A 116 6.01 -11.15 11.39
CA ALA A 116 5.45 -11.39 10.07
C ALA A 116 5.72 -10.20 9.13
N LYS A 117 5.80 -10.49 7.83
CA LYS A 117 5.85 -9.49 6.75
C LYS A 117 4.70 -9.73 5.79
N ALA A 118 4.26 -8.68 5.10
CA ALA A 118 3.10 -8.72 4.22
C ALA A 118 3.28 -7.82 3.00
N ILE A 119 2.49 -8.10 1.96
CA ILE A 119 2.32 -7.23 0.80
C ILE A 119 1.04 -6.43 0.94
N PHE A 120 1.11 -5.11 0.74
CA PHE A 120 -0.02 -4.19 0.73
C PHE A 120 -0.27 -3.74 -0.70
N PHE A 121 -1.32 -4.24 -1.34
CA PHE A 121 -1.73 -3.89 -2.69
C PHE A 121 -2.54 -2.60 -2.66
N VAL A 122 -1.92 -1.50 -3.09
CA VAL A 122 -2.50 -0.15 -2.98
C VAL A 122 -3.23 0.28 -4.24
N ASN A 123 -4.34 1.00 -4.06
CA ASN A 123 -5.03 1.68 -5.15
C ASN A 123 -4.48 3.10 -5.36
N GLY A 124 -4.28 3.48 -6.61
CA GLY A 124 -3.75 4.80 -6.95
C GLY A 124 -4.62 5.96 -6.47
N TYR A 125 -5.94 5.87 -6.59
CA TYR A 125 -6.84 6.92 -6.12
C TYR A 125 -6.76 7.15 -4.61
N ARG A 126 -6.46 6.10 -3.81
CA ARG A 126 -6.29 6.19 -2.36
C ARG A 126 -4.95 6.82 -2.00
N VAL A 127 -3.88 6.39 -2.67
CA VAL A 127 -2.54 6.98 -2.54
C VAL A 127 -2.58 8.47 -2.85
N LYS A 128 -3.25 8.87 -3.95
CA LYS A 128 -3.40 10.29 -4.30
C LYS A 128 -4.17 11.08 -3.24
N ALA A 129 -5.20 10.49 -2.65
CA ALA A 129 -5.99 11.16 -1.61
C ALA A 129 -5.22 11.32 -0.30
N ASN A 130 -4.41 10.33 0.08
CA ASN A 130 -3.69 10.28 1.36
C ASN A 130 -2.26 9.73 1.18
N PRO A 131 -1.33 10.50 0.57
CA PRO A 131 0.02 10.01 0.27
C PRO A 131 0.83 9.65 1.52
N GLU A 132 0.54 10.29 2.66
CA GLU A 132 1.21 9.99 3.94
C GLU A 132 0.91 8.57 4.44
N LEU A 133 -0.26 7.99 4.10
CA LEU A 133 -0.55 6.60 4.49
C LEU A 133 0.28 5.59 3.70
N LEU A 134 0.63 5.89 2.44
CA LEU A 134 1.57 5.05 1.68
C LEU A 134 2.96 5.09 2.31
N LYS A 135 3.44 6.29 2.68
CA LYS A 135 4.71 6.45 3.38
C LYS A 135 4.71 5.70 4.70
N LEU A 136 3.62 5.76 5.47
CA LEU A 136 3.48 4.98 6.70
C LEU A 136 3.64 3.47 6.45
N ILE A 137 2.98 2.92 5.43
CA ILE A 137 3.13 1.49 5.07
C ILE A 137 4.59 1.17 4.72
N HIS A 138 5.25 2.02 3.94
CA HIS A 138 6.66 1.86 3.57
C HIS A 138 7.60 1.94 4.79
N GLU A 139 7.45 2.96 5.62
CA GLU A 139 8.27 3.21 6.81
C GLU A 139 8.12 2.11 7.88
N ARG A 140 6.92 1.52 7.99
CA ARG A 140 6.66 0.34 8.84
C ARG A 140 7.21 -0.97 8.23
N GLY A 141 7.82 -0.91 7.05
CA GLY A 141 8.48 -2.03 6.39
C GLY A 141 7.51 -2.98 5.66
N GLY A 142 6.34 -2.49 5.25
CA GLY A 142 5.41 -3.22 4.40
C GLY A 142 5.89 -3.24 2.95
N SER A 143 5.78 -4.39 2.28
CA SER A 143 6.06 -4.46 0.85
C SER A 143 4.89 -3.88 0.06
N ILE A 144 5.13 -2.92 -0.83
CA ILE A 144 4.07 -2.27 -1.61
C ILE A 144 3.82 -3.03 -2.92
N GLY A 145 2.57 -3.45 -3.12
CA GLY A 145 2.06 -4.02 -4.36
C GLY A 145 1.14 -3.05 -5.10
N ASN A 146 0.99 -3.24 -6.40
CA ASN A 146 0.14 -2.43 -7.27
C ASN A 146 -1.25 -3.07 -7.43
N HIS A 147 -2.32 -2.32 -7.12
CA HIS A 147 -3.71 -2.75 -7.25
C HIS A 147 -4.53 -1.89 -8.22
N SER A 148 -3.88 -1.40 -9.28
CA SER A 148 -4.42 -0.44 -10.26
C SER A 148 -4.78 0.93 -9.68
N TYR A 149 -4.99 1.90 -10.56
CA TYR A 149 -5.27 3.26 -10.14
C TYR A 149 -6.71 3.42 -9.60
N ASP A 150 -7.72 3.09 -10.41
CA ASP A 150 -9.15 3.32 -10.13
C ASP A 150 -9.89 2.09 -9.61
N HIS A 151 -9.21 0.94 -9.48
CA HIS A 151 -9.82 -0.32 -9.07
C HIS A 151 -10.98 -0.76 -10.01
N ILE A 152 -10.81 -0.54 -11.32
CA ILE A 152 -11.74 -1.02 -12.36
C ILE A 152 -11.44 -2.47 -12.74
N ASN A 153 -12.42 -3.17 -13.34
CA ASN A 153 -12.17 -4.51 -13.86
C ASN A 153 -11.37 -4.45 -15.17
N LEU A 154 -10.09 -4.79 -15.11
CA LEU A 154 -9.15 -4.65 -16.22
C LEU A 154 -9.29 -5.71 -17.33
N LYS A 155 -10.03 -6.80 -17.09
CA LYS A 155 -10.00 -7.98 -17.97
C LYS A 155 -10.37 -7.70 -19.43
N ASN A 156 -11.26 -6.74 -19.67
CA ASN A 156 -11.78 -6.41 -21.00
C ASN A 156 -11.47 -4.95 -21.39
N GLU A 157 -10.58 -4.29 -20.67
CA GLU A 157 -10.18 -2.92 -20.97
C GLU A 157 -9.13 -2.89 -22.09
N GLU A 158 -9.06 -1.77 -22.78
CA GLU A 158 -8.05 -1.53 -23.83
C GLU A 158 -6.64 -1.51 -23.23
N THR A 159 -5.64 -2.00 -23.98
CA THR A 159 -4.23 -2.06 -23.53
C THR A 159 -3.74 -0.73 -22.96
N ALA A 160 -4.07 0.39 -23.61
CA ALA A 160 -3.66 1.72 -23.14
C ALA A 160 -4.27 2.10 -21.79
N VAL A 161 -5.50 1.68 -21.51
CA VAL A 161 -6.17 1.90 -20.21
C VAL A 161 -5.47 1.07 -19.14
N VAL A 162 -5.19 -0.20 -19.41
CA VAL A 162 -4.47 -1.07 -18.46
C VAL A 162 -3.06 -0.52 -18.18
N GLU A 163 -2.35 -0.08 -19.21
CA GLU A 163 -1.04 0.56 -19.10
C GLU A 163 -1.08 1.78 -18.18
N GLU A 164 -2.05 2.68 -18.36
CA GLU A 164 -2.23 3.87 -17.52
C GLU A 164 -2.57 3.50 -16.07
N GLN A 165 -3.44 2.51 -15.87
CA GLN A 165 -3.85 2.05 -14.55
C GLN A 165 -2.68 1.48 -13.73
N LEU A 166 -1.74 0.77 -14.37
CA LEU A 166 -0.57 0.21 -13.70
C LEU A 166 0.53 1.25 -13.53
N SER A 167 0.93 1.93 -14.61
CA SER A 167 2.05 2.87 -14.61
C SER A 167 1.83 4.08 -13.70
N SER A 168 0.59 4.56 -13.57
CA SER A 168 0.27 5.66 -12.66
C SER A 168 0.59 5.30 -11.20
N VAL A 169 0.27 4.07 -10.79
CA VAL A 169 0.58 3.58 -9.44
C VAL A 169 2.09 3.36 -9.28
N GLN A 170 2.77 2.77 -10.27
CA GLN A 170 4.24 2.62 -10.24
C GLN A 170 4.94 3.96 -9.99
N ASN A 171 4.55 5.00 -10.73
CA ASN A 171 5.13 6.33 -10.65
C ASN A 171 4.87 7.00 -9.30
N MET A 172 3.63 6.96 -8.80
CA MET A 172 3.30 7.55 -7.49
C MET A 172 4.06 6.88 -6.35
N VAL A 173 4.16 5.55 -6.34
CA VAL A 173 4.90 4.83 -5.30
C VAL A 173 6.38 5.18 -5.38
N LYS A 174 6.95 5.24 -6.60
CA LYS A 174 8.36 5.62 -6.82
C LYS A 174 8.67 7.03 -6.34
N GLU A 175 7.78 7.98 -6.61
CA GLU A 175 7.94 9.37 -6.16
C GLU A 175 7.90 9.49 -4.63
N LEU A 176 7.00 8.77 -3.97
CA LEU A 176 6.77 8.90 -2.54
C LEU A 176 7.76 8.09 -1.68
N THR A 177 8.26 6.97 -2.18
CA THR A 177 9.04 5.99 -1.39
C THR A 177 10.44 5.73 -1.94
N GLY A 178 10.72 6.12 -3.18
CA GLY A 178 11.95 5.74 -3.88
C GLY A 178 11.94 4.29 -4.38
N GLU A 179 10.88 3.52 -4.18
CA GLU A 179 10.73 2.14 -4.64
C GLU A 179 9.63 1.98 -5.68
N THR A 180 9.77 0.99 -6.55
CA THR A 180 8.77 0.65 -7.57
C THR A 180 8.11 -0.67 -7.16
N PRO A 181 6.77 -0.79 -7.15
CA PRO A 181 6.10 -2.04 -6.82
C PRO A 181 6.56 -3.17 -7.74
N LYS A 182 6.84 -4.33 -7.12
CA LYS A 182 7.31 -5.57 -7.79
C LYS A 182 6.21 -6.63 -7.90
N PHE A 183 5.05 -6.36 -7.31
CA PHE A 183 3.92 -7.27 -7.25
C PHE A 183 2.70 -6.56 -7.82
N PHE A 184 1.91 -7.29 -8.60
CA PHE A 184 0.64 -6.80 -9.12
C PHE A 184 -0.47 -7.80 -8.84
N ARG A 185 -1.61 -7.29 -8.38
CA ARG A 185 -2.85 -8.05 -8.26
C ARG A 185 -3.94 -7.29 -9.00
N PRO A 186 -4.66 -7.89 -9.96
CA PRO A 186 -5.75 -7.20 -10.63
C PRO A 186 -6.95 -7.06 -9.68
N PRO A 187 -7.67 -5.94 -9.74
CA PRO A 187 -8.96 -5.78 -9.07
C PRO A 187 -9.89 -6.98 -9.31
N PHE A 188 -10.61 -7.39 -8.28
CA PHE A 188 -11.57 -8.52 -8.31
C PHE A 188 -10.95 -9.89 -8.66
N GLY A 189 -9.61 -10.01 -8.66
CA GLY A 189 -8.92 -11.19 -9.22
C GLY A 189 -9.15 -11.37 -10.72
N SER A 190 -9.69 -10.36 -11.40
CA SER A 190 -10.18 -10.43 -12.77
C SER A 190 -9.12 -9.87 -13.73
N GLY A 191 -8.14 -10.71 -14.07
CA GLY A 191 -7.19 -10.43 -15.15
C GLY A 191 -7.40 -11.31 -16.39
N GLY A 192 -6.82 -10.87 -17.50
CA GLY A 192 -6.68 -11.62 -18.75
C GLY A 192 -5.22 -11.67 -19.19
N ASP A 193 -4.94 -12.35 -20.30
CA ASP A 193 -3.56 -12.51 -20.79
C ASP A 193 -2.90 -11.17 -21.14
N SER A 194 -3.68 -10.20 -21.64
CA SER A 194 -3.21 -8.83 -21.86
C SER A 194 -2.72 -8.16 -20.57
N VAL A 195 -3.49 -8.26 -19.49
CA VAL A 195 -3.15 -7.67 -18.19
C VAL A 195 -1.91 -8.34 -17.59
N LYS A 196 -1.78 -9.67 -17.74
CA LYS A 196 -0.58 -10.41 -17.30
C LYS A 196 0.67 -9.98 -18.06
N GLU A 197 0.56 -9.82 -19.38
CA GLU A 197 1.69 -9.39 -20.22
C GLU A 197 2.11 -7.96 -19.89
N ILE A 198 1.16 -7.05 -19.68
CA ILE A 198 1.47 -5.68 -19.25
C ILE A 198 2.15 -5.68 -17.88
N ALA A 199 1.61 -6.40 -16.89
CA ALA A 199 2.25 -6.52 -15.58
C ALA A 199 3.68 -7.04 -15.68
N LYS A 200 3.92 -8.05 -16.53
CA LYS A 200 5.25 -8.58 -16.82
C LYS A 200 6.18 -7.53 -17.46
N ASN A 201 5.69 -6.73 -18.40
CA ASN A 201 6.46 -5.65 -19.04
C ASN A 201 6.82 -4.51 -18.07
N HIS A 202 6.12 -4.41 -16.93
CA HIS A 202 6.45 -3.53 -15.81
C HIS A 202 7.31 -4.20 -14.73
N ASP A 203 7.89 -5.37 -15.03
CA ASP A 203 8.69 -6.18 -14.09
C ASP A 203 7.94 -6.54 -12.80
N MET A 204 6.61 -6.68 -12.88
CA MET A 204 5.77 -7.06 -11.75
C MET A 204 5.37 -8.55 -11.82
N LEU A 205 5.52 -9.24 -10.70
CA LEU A 205 4.95 -10.57 -10.50
C LEU A 205 3.42 -10.45 -10.37
N TYR A 206 2.70 -10.89 -11.40
CA TYR A 206 1.23 -10.98 -11.38
C TYR A 206 0.79 -12.12 -10.48
N MET A 207 -0.09 -11.84 -9.51
CA MET A 207 -0.71 -12.88 -8.66
C MET A 207 -2.18 -12.59 -8.35
N THR A 208 -2.95 -13.63 -8.04
CA THR A 208 -4.22 -13.47 -7.31
C THR A 208 -4.04 -14.01 -5.89
N TRP A 209 -4.75 -15.06 -5.49
CA TRP A 209 -4.62 -15.71 -4.20
C TRP A 209 -4.91 -17.21 -4.31
N SER A 210 -4.46 -17.97 -3.32
CA SER A 210 -4.76 -19.40 -3.17
C SER A 210 -5.54 -19.72 -1.89
N ASN A 211 -5.69 -18.74 -1.00
CA ASN A 211 -6.50 -18.79 0.21
C ASN A 211 -7.19 -17.42 0.38
N GLY A 212 -8.52 -17.40 0.51
CA GLY A 212 -9.29 -16.16 0.60
C GLY A 212 -10.04 -16.03 1.92
N SER A 213 -9.86 -14.91 2.61
CA SER A 213 -10.53 -14.60 3.89
C SER A 213 -12.04 -14.37 3.74
N LEU A 214 -12.49 -13.90 2.57
CA LEU A 214 -13.84 -13.40 2.31
C LEU A 214 -14.28 -12.30 3.29
N ASP A 215 -13.32 -11.56 3.86
CA ASP A 215 -13.57 -10.45 4.80
C ASP A 215 -14.42 -9.32 4.22
N TRP A 216 -14.39 -9.11 2.91
CA TRP A 216 -15.22 -8.13 2.19
C TRP A 216 -16.69 -8.56 2.05
N ASP A 217 -16.98 -9.86 2.19
CA ASP A 217 -18.33 -10.38 2.03
C ASP A 217 -19.20 -9.99 3.23
N SER A 218 -20.48 -9.71 2.96
CA SER A 218 -21.44 -9.32 3.99
C SER A 218 -21.59 -10.32 5.13
N SER A 219 -21.27 -11.60 4.91
CA SER A 219 -21.29 -12.63 5.94
C SER A 219 -20.19 -12.47 6.99
N ALA A 220 -19.04 -11.89 6.63
CA ALA A 220 -17.86 -11.70 7.48
C ALA A 220 -17.75 -10.30 8.09
N ARG A 221 -18.56 -9.35 7.61
CA ARG A 221 -18.61 -7.98 8.13
C ARG A 221 -18.83 -7.98 9.66
N ASP A 222 -17.96 -7.27 10.36
CA ASP A 222 -17.97 -7.10 11.82
C ASP A 222 -17.90 -8.45 12.59
N LYS A 223 -17.29 -9.48 11.96
CA LYS A 223 -17.18 -10.84 12.49
C LYS A 223 -15.77 -11.41 12.30
N PRO A 224 -14.79 -11.02 13.12
CA PRO A 224 -13.41 -11.49 13.01
C PRO A 224 -13.30 -13.03 13.02
N GLU A 225 -14.15 -13.72 13.76
CA GLU A 225 -14.17 -15.18 13.84
C GLU A 225 -14.55 -15.86 12.51
N VAL A 226 -15.29 -15.16 11.64
CA VAL A 226 -15.59 -15.64 10.28
C VAL A 226 -14.36 -15.53 9.38
N VAL A 227 -13.62 -14.42 9.48
CA VAL A 227 -12.34 -14.23 8.77
C VAL A 227 -11.35 -15.33 9.15
N ILE A 228 -11.17 -15.56 10.46
CA ILE A 228 -10.26 -16.59 10.98
C ILE A 228 -10.62 -17.97 10.42
N ARG A 229 -11.90 -18.36 10.54
CA ARG A 229 -12.36 -19.67 10.08
C ARG A 229 -12.14 -19.87 8.58
N ASN A 230 -12.51 -18.87 7.77
CA ASN A 230 -12.39 -18.97 6.32
C ASN A 230 -10.93 -19.17 5.88
N VAL A 231 -9.97 -18.49 6.52
CA VAL A 231 -8.54 -18.67 6.25
C VAL A 231 -8.07 -20.05 6.72
N MET A 232 -8.40 -20.45 7.94
CA MET A 232 -7.93 -21.71 8.53
C MET A 232 -8.48 -22.95 7.82
N ASP A 233 -9.75 -22.93 7.39
CA ASP A 233 -10.38 -24.04 6.66
C ASP A 233 -9.72 -24.31 5.28
N GLN A 234 -9.03 -23.31 4.73
CA GLN A 234 -8.34 -23.36 3.44
C GLN A 234 -6.80 -23.38 3.59
N LEU A 235 -6.27 -23.46 4.81
CA LEU A 235 -4.85 -23.32 5.07
C LEU A 235 -4.05 -24.49 4.48
N HIS A 236 -3.01 -24.17 3.71
CA HIS A 236 -2.11 -25.16 3.12
C HIS A 236 -0.70 -24.58 2.93
N PRO A 237 0.35 -25.43 2.78
CA PRO A 237 1.70 -24.98 2.42
C PRO A 237 1.70 -24.05 1.21
N GLY A 238 2.41 -22.93 1.32
CA GLY A 238 2.54 -21.93 0.26
C GLY A 238 1.31 -21.06 0.04
N ALA A 239 0.33 -21.05 0.95
CA ALA A 239 -0.87 -20.25 0.78
C ALA A 239 -0.54 -18.77 0.62
N ASN A 240 -1.11 -18.16 -0.42
CA ASN A 240 -1.18 -16.72 -0.61
C ASN A 240 -2.54 -16.27 -0.07
N ILE A 241 -2.54 -15.68 1.13
CA ILE A 241 -3.73 -15.33 1.90
C ILE A 241 -4.16 -13.91 1.49
N LEU A 242 -5.31 -13.81 0.84
CA LEU A 242 -5.97 -12.53 0.54
C LEU A 242 -6.77 -12.06 1.76
N MET A 243 -6.48 -10.83 2.18
CA MET A 243 -7.24 -10.04 3.13
C MET A 243 -7.39 -8.60 2.62
N HIS A 244 -8.14 -7.76 3.33
CA HIS A 244 -8.27 -6.33 3.05
C HIS A 244 -8.02 -5.49 4.31
N GLU A 245 -7.65 -4.22 4.13
CA GLU A 245 -7.62 -3.26 5.25
C GLU A 245 -9.04 -3.00 5.75
N LEU A 246 -9.54 -3.79 6.71
CA LEU A 246 -10.88 -3.69 7.29
C LEU A 246 -10.81 -3.84 8.82
N PRO A 247 -11.66 -3.14 9.60
CA PRO A 247 -11.60 -3.19 11.06
C PRO A 247 -11.68 -4.61 11.64
N TRP A 248 -12.63 -5.43 11.17
CA TRP A 248 -12.78 -6.82 11.63
C TRP A 248 -11.64 -7.73 11.14
N THR A 249 -10.91 -7.35 10.09
CA THR A 249 -9.71 -8.08 9.66
C THR A 249 -8.54 -7.78 10.58
N ALA A 250 -8.36 -6.50 10.97
CA ALA A 250 -7.37 -6.13 11.97
C ALA A 250 -7.65 -6.76 13.34
N GLU A 251 -8.93 -6.80 13.75
CA GLU A 251 -9.36 -7.47 14.99
C GLU A 251 -9.09 -9.00 14.94
N ALA A 252 -9.29 -9.63 13.80
CA ALA A 252 -9.02 -11.05 13.60
C ALA A 252 -7.52 -11.41 13.58
N LEU A 253 -6.66 -10.45 13.22
CA LEU A 253 -5.31 -10.73 12.74
C LEU A 253 -4.45 -11.42 13.81
N ASP A 254 -4.47 -10.95 15.05
CA ASP A 254 -3.63 -11.48 16.13
C ASP A 254 -3.93 -12.96 16.42
N GLU A 255 -5.23 -13.28 16.57
CA GLU A 255 -5.65 -14.66 16.78
C GLU A 255 -5.39 -15.51 15.53
N LEU A 256 -5.60 -14.98 14.33
CA LEU A 256 -5.34 -15.69 13.07
C LEU A 256 -3.86 -16.08 12.96
N LEU A 257 -2.93 -15.14 13.14
CA LEU A 257 -1.50 -15.41 13.02
C LEU A 257 -1.05 -16.41 14.08
N GLY A 258 -1.52 -16.28 15.32
CA GLY A 258 -1.25 -17.25 16.37
C GLY A 258 -1.74 -18.67 16.05
N LYS A 259 -2.90 -18.81 15.39
CA LYS A 259 -3.38 -20.13 14.93
C LYS A 259 -2.54 -20.70 13.79
N ILE A 260 -2.12 -19.86 12.83
CA ILE A 260 -1.24 -20.26 11.74
C ILE A 260 0.11 -20.78 12.27
N GLU A 261 0.69 -20.08 13.24
CA GLU A 261 1.91 -20.49 13.93
C GLU A 261 1.72 -21.77 14.74
N ALA A 262 0.59 -21.93 15.42
CA ALA A 262 0.27 -23.14 16.18
C ALA A 262 0.15 -24.38 15.27
N GLU A 263 -0.27 -24.20 14.02
CA GLU A 263 -0.23 -25.22 12.98
C GLU A 263 1.20 -25.46 12.43
N GLY A 264 2.21 -24.72 12.89
CA GLY A 264 3.61 -24.86 12.50
C GLY A 264 3.96 -24.20 11.17
N TYR A 265 3.21 -23.17 10.77
CA TYR A 265 3.56 -22.36 9.61
C TYR A 265 4.43 -21.15 10.00
N THR A 266 5.31 -20.76 9.10
CA THR A 266 6.02 -19.48 9.14
C THR A 266 5.43 -18.49 8.14
N PHE A 267 5.84 -17.23 8.22
CA PHE A 267 5.42 -16.19 7.26
C PHE A 267 6.51 -15.98 6.20
N ILE A 268 6.09 -15.89 4.94
CA ILE A 268 6.98 -15.60 3.81
C ILE A 268 7.32 -14.11 3.84
N ASP A 269 8.60 -13.78 3.85
CA ASP A 269 9.07 -12.42 3.60
C ASP A 269 8.98 -12.13 2.09
N PRO A 270 8.20 -11.12 1.66
CA PRO A 270 8.09 -10.74 0.25
C PRO A 270 9.43 -10.50 -0.44
N ALA A 271 10.47 -10.04 0.28
CA ALA A 271 11.81 -9.82 -0.28
C ALA A 271 12.52 -11.12 -0.73
N THR A 272 12.04 -12.28 -0.27
CA THR A 272 12.61 -13.60 -0.62
C THR A 272 11.89 -14.29 -1.78
N ILE A 273 10.91 -13.62 -2.39
CA ILE A 273 10.14 -14.15 -3.52
C ILE A 273 10.89 -13.93 -4.84
N GLU A 274 10.96 -14.96 -5.67
CA GLU A 274 11.44 -14.85 -7.04
C GLU A 274 10.44 -14.04 -7.89
N LEU A 275 10.93 -13.02 -8.59
CA LEU A 275 10.11 -12.09 -9.36
C LEU A 275 10.01 -12.43 -10.85
N THR A 276 10.84 -13.38 -11.31
CA THR A 276 10.90 -13.82 -12.70
C THR A 276 10.25 -15.18 -12.86
N ASN A 277 9.24 -15.27 -13.74
CA ASN A 277 8.70 -16.53 -14.24
C ASN A 277 9.42 -16.98 -15.51
#